data_AF-Q69AA4-F1
#
_entry.id   AF-Q69AA4-F1
#
_cell.length_a   1.000
_cell.length_b   1.000
_cell.length_c   1.000
_cell.angle_alpha   90.00
_cell.angle_beta   90.00
_cell.angle_gamma   90.00
#
_symmetry.space_group_name_H-M   'P 1'
#
loop_
_entity.id
_entity.type
_entity.pdbx_description
1 polymer ?
#
loop_
_entity_poly.entity_id
_entity_poly.type
_entity_poly.pdbx_seq_one_letter_code
_entity_poly.pdbx_strand_id
1 'polypeptide(L)'
;MISTMIPSRGLIEEAFPGFAVSALVAATAQFLSDHYGAPAMLLALLLGLALNFLAEEGTRTVPGIAFTARTVLRLGVALLGARISAGMLAALGPGAIALVAAGVVLTILFALAASRLVGRGWRFALLTGGSVAICGASAAMAIAAVLPRHEKSERDLVFTVLSVTVLSTVAMVLYPMLAGLFGFTARDSGVFLGGTIHDVAQVVGAGFSIG
;
A
#
# COMPACT_ATOMS: atom_id res chain seq x y z
N MET A 1 14.18 -30.30 -5.94
CA MET A 1 13.10 -30.27 -4.93
C MET A 1 12.00 -29.32 -5.43
N ILE A 2 11.44 -29.63 -6.60
CA ILE A 2 10.39 -28.87 -7.28
C ILE A 2 9.26 -29.88 -7.48
N SER A 3 8.34 -29.94 -6.54
CA SER A 3 7.13 -30.75 -6.67
C SER A 3 6.00 -29.98 -6.01
N THR A 4 4.86 -29.91 -6.71
CA THR A 4 3.57 -29.28 -6.34
C THR A 4 3.39 -27.77 -6.59
N MET A 5 3.38 -27.37 -7.87
CA MET A 5 2.70 -26.15 -8.36
C MET A 5 1.32 -26.50 -9.00
N ILE A 6 0.56 -27.40 -8.40
CA ILE A 6 -0.85 -27.58 -8.75
C ILE A 6 -1.63 -27.37 -7.45
N PRO A 7 -2.42 -26.28 -7.31
CA PRO A 7 -3.29 -26.13 -6.15
C PRO A 7 -4.23 -27.34 -6.12
N SER A 8 -4.20 -28.10 -5.03
CA SER A 8 -5.17 -29.17 -4.80
C SER A 8 -6.59 -28.60 -4.93
N ARG A 9 -7.53 -29.36 -5.50
CA ARG A 9 -8.92 -28.89 -5.69
C ARG A 9 -9.54 -28.32 -4.40
N GLY A 10 -9.16 -28.86 -3.24
CA GLY A 10 -9.57 -28.33 -1.93
C GLY A 10 -9.13 -26.88 -1.66
N LEU A 11 -7.94 -26.47 -2.10
CA LEU A 11 -7.47 -25.10 -1.92
C LEU A 11 -8.30 -24.09 -2.72
N ILE A 12 -8.78 -24.48 -3.91
CA ILE A 12 -9.64 -23.65 -4.75
C ILE A 12 -11.03 -23.52 -4.13
N GLU A 13 -11.59 -24.63 -3.64
CA GLU A 13 -12.91 -24.64 -2.98
C GLU A 13 -12.91 -23.84 -1.67
N GLU A 14 -11.81 -23.86 -0.91
CA GLU A 14 -11.65 -23.07 0.31
C GLU A 14 -11.45 -21.57 0.03
N ALA A 15 -10.73 -21.22 -1.04
CA ALA A 15 -10.48 -19.82 -1.38
C ALA A 15 -11.65 -19.14 -2.13
N PHE A 16 -12.49 -19.91 -2.82
CA PHE A 16 -13.55 -19.38 -3.67
C PHE A 16 -14.51 -18.42 -2.96
N PRO A 17 -15.07 -18.72 -1.77
CA PRO A 17 -16.05 -17.84 -1.13
C PRO A 17 -15.50 -16.44 -0.82
N GLY A 18 -14.31 -16.37 -0.22
CA GLY A 18 -13.69 -15.08 0.11
C GLY A 18 -13.21 -14.31 -1.11
N PHE A 19 -12.74 -15.01 -2.13
CA PHE A 19 -12.40 -14.40 -3.41
C PHE A 19 -13.65 -13.79 -4.08
N ALA A 20 -14.77 -14.52 -4.10
CA ALA A 20 -16.03 -14.04 -4.65
C ALA A 20 -16.55 -12.79 -3.93
N VAL A 21 -16.48 -12.77 -2.58
CA VAL A 21 -16.80 -11.56 -1.80
C VAL A 21 -15.91 -10.38 -2.19
N SER A 22 -14.60 -10.60 -2.27
CA SER A 22 -13.65 -9.54 -2.65
C SER A 22 -13.92 -9.01 -4.07
N ALA A 23 -14.25 -9.90 -5.01
CA ALA A 23 -14.60 -9.55 -6.39
C ALA A 23 -15.91 -8.77 -6.47
N LEU A 24 -16.92 -9.16 -5.70
CA LEU A 24 -18.19 -8.44 -5.61
C LEU A 24 -17.99 -7.04 -5.03
N VAL A 25 -17.24 -6.90 -3.93
CA VAL A 25 -16.91 -5.59 -3.35
C VAL A 25 -16.22 -4.70 -4.37
N ALA A 26 -15.22 -5.22 -5.09
CA ALA A 26 -14.53 -4.48 -6.13
C ALA A 26 -15.48 -4.04 -7.27
N ALA A 27 -16.33 -4.94 -7.76
CA ALA A 27 -17.30 -4.64 -8.81
C ALA A 27 -18.34 -3.60 -8.36
N THR A 28 -18.86 -3.73 -7.14
CA THR A 28 -19.80 -2.76 -6.56
C THR A 28 -19.16 -1.40 -6.37
N ALA A 29 -17.93 -1.34 -5.84
CA ALA A 29 -17.20 -0.10 -5.66
C ALA A 29 -16.94 0.60 -7.00
N GLN A 30 -16.58 -0.15 -8.03
CA GLN A 30 -16.37 0.38 -9.38
C GLN A 30 -17.66 0.92 -9.99
N PHE A 31 -18.75 0.14 -9.92
CA PHE A 31 -20.06 0.57 -10.42
C PHE A 31 -20.53 1.87 -9.74
N LEU A 32 -20.33 1.96 -8.42
CA LEU A 32 -20.73 3.10 -7.63
C LEU A 32 -19.82 4.31 -7.90
N SER A 33 -18.53 4.10 -8.15
CA SER A 33 -17.60 5.14 -8.61
C SER A 33 -18.04 5.73 -9.95
N ASP A 34 -18.37 4.87 -10.92
CA ASP A 34 -18.76 5.30 -12.26
C ASP A 34 -20.09 6.07 -12.27
N HIS A 35 -21.01 5.77 -11.34
CA HIS A 35 -22.30 6.45 -11.23
C HIS A 35 -22.30 7.72 -10.37
N TYR A 36 -21.52 7.74 -9.28
CA TYR A 36 -21.57 8.82 -8.28
C TYR A 36 -20.31 9.68 -8.26
N GLY A 37 -19.28 9.34 -9.04
CA GLY A 37 -18.03 10.11 -9.14
C GLY A 37 -17.12 10.04 -7.91
N ALA A 38 -17.45 9.22 -6.92
CA ALA A 38 -16.61 9.02 -5.74
C ALA A 38 -15.49 8.00 -6.05
N PRO A 39 -14.27 8.14 -5.50
CA PRO A 39 -13.15 7.26 -5.85
C PRO A 39 -13.44 5.78 -5.53
N ALA A 40 -13.31 4.90 -6.53
CA ALA A 40 -13.56 3.46 -6.39
C ALA A 40 -12.80 2.81 -5.22
N MET A 41 -11.54 3.21 -4.98
CA MET A 41 -10.77 2.68 -3.86
C MET A 41 -11.32 3.09 -2.48
N LEU A 42 -11.80 4.33 -2.35
CA LEU A 42 -12.46 4.79 -1.12
C LEU A 42 -13.74 3.98 -0.88
N LEU A 43 -14.55 3.80 -1.94
CA LEU A 43 -15.78 3.00 -1.86
C LEU A 43 -15.49 1.53 -1.53
N ALA A 44 -14.46 0.94 -2.13
CA ALA A 44 -14.04 -0.43 -1.84
C ALA A 44 -13.57 -0.56 -0.38
N LEU A 45 -12.85 0.42 0.15
CA LEU A 45 -12.41 0.44 1.55
C LEU A 45 -13.59 0.57 2.52
N LEU A 46 -14.53 1.47 2.24
CA LEU A 46 -15.73 1.64 3.07
C LEU A 46 -16.64 0.41 3.03
N LEU A 47 -16.86 -0.17 1.86
CA LEU A 47 -17.60 -1.42 1.70
C LEU A 47 -16.90 -2.58 2.41
N GLY A 48 -15.59 -2.71 2.24
CA GLY A 48 -14.79 -3.73 2.93
C GLY A 48 -14.86 -3.59 4.45
N LEU A 49 -14.82 -2.35 4.98
CA LEU A 49 -14.96 -2.09 6.41
C LEU A 49 -16.37 -2.44 6.92
N ALA A 50 -17.41 -2.10 6.16
CA ALA A 50 -18.79 -2.48 6.48
C ALA A 50 -18.99 -4.00 6.47
N LEU A 51 -18.23 -4.72 5.64
CA LEU A 51 -18.26 -6.16 5.48
C LEU A 51 -17.18 -6.90 6.30
N ASN A 52 -16.51 -6.22 7.24
CA ASN A 52 -15.40 -6.80 8.00
C ASN A 52 -15.76 -8.09 8.78
N PHE A 53 -17.04 -8.27 9.15
CA PHE A 53 -17.51 -9.49 9.81
C PHE A 53 -17.28 -10.77 8.95
N LEU A 54 -17.17 -10.64 7.62
CA LEU A 54 -16.82 -11.75 6.72
C LEU A 54 -15.32 -12.12 6.78
N ALA A 55 -14.49 -11.32 7.45
CA ALA A 55 -13.07 -11.59 7.66
C ALA A 55 -12.77 -12.14 9.07
N GLU A 56 -13.79 -12.33 9.92
CA GLU A 56 -13.62 -12.89 11.26
C GLU A 56 -13.25 -14.37 11.22
N GLU A 57 -12.40 -14.80 12.15
CA GLU A 57 -11.93 -16.17 12.28
C GLU A 57 -13.10 -17.15 12.43
N GLY A 58 -13.06 -18.25 11.68
CA GLY A 58 -14.13 -19.27 11.66
C GLY A 58 -15.15 -19.10 10.53
N THR A 59 -15.13 -17.99 9.78
CA THR A 59 -15.96 -17.85 8.58
C THR A 59 -15.35 -18.58 7.37
N ARG A 60 -16.20 -19.07 6.45
CA ARG A 60 -15.75 -19.75 5.21
C ARG A 60 -15.04 -18.83 4.21
N THR A 61 -15.07 -17.53 4.46
CA THR A 61 -14.54 -16.48 3.59
C THR A 61 -13.11 -16.08 3.93
N VAL A 62 -12.63 -16.34 5.16
CA VAL A 62 -11.26 -15.98 5.59
C VAL A 62 -10.17 -16.47 4.62
N PRO A 63 -10.17 -17.75 4.17
CA PRO A 63 -9.07 -18.25 3.32
C PRO A 63 -9.01 -17.50 1.99
N GLY A 64 -10.16 -17.20 1.39
CA GLY A 64 -10.27 -16.46 0.14
C GLY A 64 -9.91 -14.98 0.26
N ILE A 65 -10.30 -14.33 1.35
CA ILE A 65 -9.92 -12.93 1.62
C ILE A 65 -8.40 -12.85 1.82
N ALA A 66 -7.83 -13.75 2.61
CA ALA A 66 -6.38 -13.82 2.84
C ALA A 66 -5.60 -14.11 1.55
N PHE A 67 -6.11 -15.02 0.70
CA PHE A 67 -5.55 -15.31 -0.61
C PHE A 67 -5.57 -14.06 -1.51
N THR A 68 -6.68 -13.33 -1.54
CA THR A 68 -6.83 -12.13 -2.37
C THR A 68 -5.89 -11.02 -1.89
N ALA A 69 -5.86 -10.74 -0.58
CA ALA A 69 -5.02 -9.71 0.02
C ALA A 69 -3.51 -9.97 -0.13
N ARG A 70 -3.09 -11.23 -0.27
CA ARG A 70 -1.68 -11.60 -0.40
C ARG A 70 -1.26 -11.89 -1.83
N THR A 71 -1.94 -12.82 -2.50
CA THR A 71 -1.52 -13.35 -3.79
C THR A 71 -2.00 -12.47 -4.93
N VAL A 72 -3.31 -12.17 -4.97
CA VAL A 72 -3.90 -11.34 -6.03
C VAL A 72 -3.34 -9.92 -5.97
N LEU A 73 -3.24 -9.34 -4.76
CA LEU A 73 -2.65 -8.01 -4.59
C LEU A 73 -1.19 -7.96 -5.08
N ARG A 74 -0.34 -8.91 -4.69
CA ARG A 74 1.06 -8.94 -5.15
C ARG A 74 1.18 -9.15 -6.65
N LEU A 75 0.32 -9.98 -7.24
CA LEU A 75 0.28 -10.15 -8.69
C LEU A 75 -0.13 -8.84 -9.38
N GLY A 76 -1.15 -8.15 -8.85
CA GLY A 76 -1.56 -6.84 -9.34
C GLY A 76 -0.44 -5.81 -9.29
N VAL A 77 0.28 -5.70 -8.17
CA VAL A 77 1.44 -4.81 -8.04
C VAL A 77 2.57 -5.19 -9.00
N ALA A 78 2.85 -6.48 -9.16
CA ALA A 78 3.87 -6.95 -10.11
C ALA A 78 3.49 -6.61 -11.56
N LEU A 79 2.23 -6.80 -11.94
CA LEU A 79 1.71 -6.45 -13.27
C LEU A 79 1.70 -4.92 -13.49
N LEU A 80 1.36 -4.14 -12.45
CA LEU A 80 1.45 -2.69 -12.50
C LEU A 80 2.90 -2.24 -12.71
N GLY A 81 3.86 -2.86 -12.02
CA GLY A 81 5.29 -2.65 -12.27
C GLY A 81 5.70 -3.05 -13.68
N ALA A 82 5.21 -4.18 -14.21
CA ALA A 82 5.49 -4.62 -15.58
C ALA A 82 4.88 -3.71 -16.66
N ARG A 83 3.81 -2.97 -16.35
CA ARG A 83 3.26 -1.91 -17.23
C ARG A 83 4.20 -0.71 -17.32
N ILE A 84 5.01 -0.45 -16.30
CA ILE A 84 5.94 0.67 -16.28
C ILE A 84 7.16 0.33 -17.15
N SER A 85 7.22 0.90 -18.35
CA SER A 85 8.36 0.70 -19.25
C SER A 85 9.55 1.58 -18.87
N ALA A 86 10.77 1.13 -19.22
CA ALA A 86 11.97 1.96 -19.08
C ALA A 86 11.85 3.29 -19.87
N GLY A 87 11.09 3.29 -20.97
CA GLY A 87 10.77 4.50 -21.73
C GLY A 87 9.90 5.49 -20.96
N MET A 88 8.91 5.02 -20.18
CA MET A 88 8.12 5.90 -19.32
C MET A 88 8.94 6.49 -18.18
N LEU A 89 9.86 5.72 -17.59
CA LEU A 89 10.81 6.26 -16.59
C LEU A 89 11.71 7.34 -17.19
N ALA A 90 12.24 7.09 -18.40
CA ALA A 90 13.09 8.07 -19.09
C ALA A 90 12.31 9.36 -19.43
N ALA A 91 11.04 9.22 -19.84
CA ALA A 91 10.15 10.35 -20.14
C ALA A 91 9.78 11.18 -18.89
N LEU A 92 9.79 10.58 -17.70
CA LEU A 92 9.57 11.28 -16.43
C LEU A 92 10.64 12.36 -16.16
N GLY A 93 11.83 12.15 -16.74
CA GLY A 93 12.97 13.04 -16.69
C GLY A 93 13.85 12.82 -15.45
N PRO A 94 15.13 13.21 -15.52
CA PRO A 94 16.10 12.98 -14.45
C PRO A 94 15.72 13.71 -13.14
N GLY A 95 14.99 14.82 -13.23
CA GLY A 95 14.54 15.57 -12.06
C GLY A 95 13.59 14.78 -11.15
N ALA A 96 12.63 14.05 -11.72
CA ALA A 96 11.70 13.23 -10.93
C ALA A 96 12.41 12.04 -10.28
N ILE A 97 13.33 11.40 -11.00
CA ILE A 97 14.14 10.30 -10.47
C ILE A 97 15.03 10.80 -9.32
N ALA A 98 15.69 11.94 -9.50
CA ALA A 98 16.51 12.56 -8.47
C ALA A 98 15.67 12.95 -7.24
N LEU A 99 14.47 13.49 -7.44
CA LEU A 99 13.54 13.83 -6.36
C LEU A 99 13.17 12.60 -5.54
N VAL A 100 12.81 11.48 -6.18
CA VAL A 100 12.47 10.23 -5.49
C VAL A 100 13.68 9.67 -4.74
N ALA A 101 14.84 9.59 -5.40
CA ALA A 101 16.06 9.09 -4.77
C ALA A 101 16.48 9.94 -3.57
N ALA A 102 16.45 11.27 -3.72
CA ALA A 102 16.73 12.20 -2.64
C ALA A 102 15.69 12.08 -1.52
N GLY A 103 14.40 12.00 -1.86
CA GLY A 103 13.31 11.82 -0.90
C GLY A 103 13.48 10.56 -0.05
N VAL A 104 13.84 9.43 -0.66
CA VAL A 104 14.13 8.18 0.06
C VAL A 104 15.29 8.38 1.04
N VAL A 105 16.43 8.90 0.55
CA VAL A 105 17.63 9.10 1.37
C VAL A 105 17.35 10.07 2.52
N LEU A 106 16.76 11.22 2.22
CA LEU A 106 16.45 12.25 3.21
C LEU A 106 15.46 11.76 4.26
N THR A 107 14.44 10.98 3.87
CA THR A 107 13.46 10.41 4.82
C THR A 107 14.13 9.42 5.77
N ILE A 108 15.02 8.55 5.27
CA ILE A 108 15.76 7.59 6.11
C ILE A 108 16.72 8.33 7.04
N LEU A 109 17.46 9.32 6.53
CA LEU A 109 18.37 10.14 7.35
C LEU A 109 17.61 10.94 8.41
N PHE A 110 16.46 11.50 8.06
CA PHE A 110 15.57 12.17 9.00
C PHE A 110 15.10 11.21 10.09
N ALA A 111 14.66 10.00 9.75
CA ALA A 111 14.27 9.00 10.73
C ALA A 111 15.43 8.60 11.65
N LEU A 112 16.65 8.45 11.12
CA LEU A 112 17.86 8.19 11.91
C LEU A 112 18.15 9.33 12.90
N ALA A 113 18.02 10.58 12.46
CA ALA A 113 18.19 11.74 13.33
C ALA A 113 17.07 11.85 14.38
N ALA A 114 15.81 11.76 13.96
CA ALA A 114 14.63 11.89 14.80
C ALA A 114 14.51 10.76 15.82
N SER A 115 14.96 9.54 15.51
CA SER A 115 14.95 8.41 16.44
C SER A 115 15.73 8.70 17.72
N ARG A 116 16.79 9.52 17.64
CA ARG A 116 17.58 9.93 18.81
C ARG A 116 16.77 10.82 19.76
N LEU A 117 15.86 11.64 19.24
CA LEU A 117 14.99 12.50 20.04
C LEU A 117 13.94 11.70 20.81
N VAL A 118 13.48 10.58 20.24
CA VAL A 118 12.47 9.69 20.84
C VAL A 118 13.12 8.60 21.71
N GLY A 119 14.44 8.63 21.91
CA GLY A 119 15.16 7.61 22.68
C GLY A 119 15.13 6.22 22.06
N ARG A 120 14.94 6.13 20.74
CA ARG A 120 14.91 4.88 19.97
C ARG A 120 16.22 4.66 19.22
N GLY A 121 16.58 3.40 19.02
CA GLY A 121 17.81 3.01 18.32
C GLY A 121 17.69 3.04 16.80
N TRP A 122 18.82 2.90 16.11
CA TRP A 122 18.92 2.87 14.64
C TRP A 122 18.03 1.79 13.99
N ARG A 123 17.79 0.67 14.68
CA ARG A 123 16.91 -0.41 14.21
C ARG A 123 15.48 0.09 13.99
N PHE A 124 14.94 0.79 14.99
CA PHE A 124 13.62 1.41 14.90
C PHE A 124 13.60 2.49 13.81
N ALA A 125 14.66 3.30 13.74
CA ALA A 125 14.79 4.34 12.72
C ALA A 125 14.78 3.81 11.28
N LEU A 126 15.53 2.75 11.00
CA LEU A 126 15.53 2.12 9.67
C LEU A 126 14.20 1.44 9.38
N LEU A 127 13.59 0.80 10.38
CA LEU A 127 12.28 0.18 10.23
C LEU A 127 11.21 1.21 9.87
N THR A 128 11.09 2.29 10.64
CA THR A 128 10.07 3.32 10.41
C THR A 128 10.40 4.21 9.22
N GLY A 129 11.66 4.64 9.10
CA GLY A 129 12.12 5.49 8.01
C GLY A 129 12.09 4.79 6.66
N GLY A 130 12.55 3.53 6.59
CA GLY A 130 12.48 2.73 5.37
C GLY A 130 11.05 2.35 5.01
N SER A 131 10.17 2.15 6.00
CA SER A 131 8.74 1.97 5.76
C SER A 131 8.14 3.19 5.08
N VAL A 132 8.29 4.38 5.67
CA VAL A 132 7.77 5.64 5.10
C VAL A 132 8.42 5.96 3.75
N ALA A 133 9.73 5.76 3.60
CA ALA A 133 10.45 6.17 2.40
C ALA A 133 10.11 5.39 1.12
N ILE A 134 9.58 4.15 1.22
CA ILE A 134 9.54 3.22 0.07
C ILE A 134 8.12 2.81 -0.30
N CYS A 135 7.52 1.90 0.47
CA CYS A 135 6.21 1.31 0.15
C CYS A 135 5.47 0.84 1.41
N GLY A 136 5.75 1.50 2.54
CA GLY A 136 4.96 1.42 3.76
C GLY A 136 5.07 0.07 4.44
N ALA A 137 3.94 -0.62 4.58
CA ALA A 137 3.87 -1.89 5.31
C ALA A 137 4.75 -2.99 4.69
N SER A 138 4.81 -3.04 3.36
CA SER A 138 5.59 -4.07 2.65
C SER A 138 7.11 -3.87 2.84
N ALA A 139 7.58 -2.61 2.81
CA ALA A 139 8.96 -2.27 3.19
C ALA A 139 9.25 -2.59 4.65
N ALA A 140 8.34 -2.28 5.58
CA ALA A 140 8.52 -2.58 7.00
C ALA A 140 8.74 -4.09 7.24
N MET A 141 7.93 -4.94 6.61
CA MET A 141 8.07 -6.41 6.72
C MET A 141 9.38 -6.91 6.11
N ALA A 142 9.79 -6.38 4.96
CA ALA A 142 11.05 -6.75 4.32
C ALA A 142 12.27 -6.35 5.17
N ILE A 143 12.26 -5.14 5.73
CA ILE A 143 13.32 -4.65 6.62
C ILE A 143 13.36 -5.48 7.90
N ALA A 144 12.22 -5.74 8.53
CA ALA A 144 12.14 -6.53 9.75
C ALA A 144 12.63 -7.98 9.58
N ALA A 145 12.53 -8.56 8.38
CA ALA A 145 13.04 -9.90 8.07
C ALA A 145 14.58 -9.98 8.05
N VAL A 146 15.28 -8.87 7.76
CA VAL A 146 16.75 -8.85 7.69
C VAL A 146 17.41 -8.12 8.87
N LEU A 147 16.63 -7.36 9.65
CA LEU A 147 17.13 -6.57 10.77
C LEU A 147 17.45 -7.46 11.99
N PRO A 148 18.53 -7.19 12.74
CA PRO A 148 18.84 -7.96 13.96
C PRO A 148 17.70 -7.89 14.97
N ARG A 149 17.17 -9.07 15.34
CA ARG A 149 16.04 -9.19 16.25
C ARG A 149 16.41 -8.75 17.68
N HIS A 150 15.44 -8.16 18.35
CA HIS A 150 15.46 -7.81 19.77
C HIS A 150 14.06 -8.02 20.34
N GLU A 151 13.94 -7.93 21.67
CA GLU A 151 12.69 -8.21 22.41
C GLU A 151 11.47 -7.40 21.93
N LYS A 152 11.70 -6.22 21.35
CA LYS A 152 10.65 -5.30 20.88
C LYS A 152 10.40 -5.34 19.37
N SER A 153 11.08 -6.21 18.61
CA SER A 153 11.03 -6.16 17.13
C SER A 153 9.63 -6.35 16.57
N GLU A 154 8.83 -7.27 17.12
CA GLU A 154 7.46 -7.48 16.64
C GLU A 154 6.55 -6.29 16.97
N ARG A 155 6.67 -5.76 18.19
CA ARG A 155 5.93 -4.55 18.61
C ARG A 155 6.26 -3.36 17.72
N ASP A 156 7.54 -3.17 17.40
CA ASP A 156 8.01 -2.07 16.56
C ASP A 156 7.51 -2.24 15.11
N LEU A 157 7.49 -3.46 14.58
CA LEU A 157 6.92 -3.76 13.26
C LEU A 157 5.41 -3.44 13.23
N VAL A 158 4.65 -3.97 14.19
CA VAL A 158 3.19 -3.76 14.27
C VAL A 158 2.88 -2.26 14.41
N PHE A 159 3.59 -1.56 15.30
CA PHE A 159 3.43 -0.12 15.47
C PHE A 159 3.72 0.64 14.17
N THR A 160 4.79 0.29 13.47
CA THR A 160 5.18 0.94 12.21
C THR A 160 4.13 0.74 11.13
N VAL A 161 3.70 -0.52 10.92
CA VAL A 161 2.71 -0.88 9.91
C VAL A 161 1.39 -0.15 10.16
N LEU A 162 0.87 -0.22 11.39
CA LEU A 162 -0.39 0.45 11.74
C LEU A 162 -0.29 1.96 11.57
N SER A 163 0.79 2.57 12.05
CA SER A 163 0.98 4.03 11.97
C SER A 163 1.03 4.51 10.52
N VAL A 164 1.79 3.81 9.66
CA VAL A 164 1.93 4.18 8.25
C VAL A 164 0.63 3.95 7.49
N THR A 165 -0.07 2.83 7.73
CA THR A 165 -1.35 2.54 7.09
C THR A 165 -2.41 3.58 7.46
N VAL A 166 -2.54 3.94 8.75
CA VAL A 166 -3.51 4.94 9.19
C VAL A 166 -3.18 6.30 8.57
N LEU A 167 -1.91 6.75 8.68
CA LEU A 167 -1.50 8.05 8.17
C LEU A 167 -1.68 8.15 6.65
N SER A 168 -1.32 7.09 5.92
CA SER A 168 -1.45 7.04 4.46
C SER A 168 -2.93 6.92 4.01
N THR A 169 -3.80 6.30 4.81
CA THR A 169 -5.26 6.30 4.57
C THR A 169 -5.83 7.71 4.68
N VAL A 170 -5.42 8.46 5.70
CA VAL A 170 -5.81 9.87 5.86
C VAL A 170 -5.28 10.71 4.70
N ALA A 171 -4.00 10.54 4.34
CA ALA A 171 -3.37 11.23 3.21
C ALA A 171 -4.07 10.93 1.87
N MET A 172 -4.43 9.68 1.61
CA MET A 172 -5.13 9.26 0.39
C MET A 172 -6.44 10.02 0.18
N VAL A 173 -7.17 10.35 1.26
CA VAL A 173 -8.43 11.10 1.18
C VAL A 173 -8.18 12.60 1.10
N LEU A 174 -7.28 13.12 1.94
CA LEU A 174 -7.09 14.57 2.08
C LEU A 174 -6.22 15.17 0.97
N TYR A 175 -5.19 14.48 0.51
CA TYR A 175 -4.21 15.06 -0.41
C TYR A 175 -4.77 15.37 -1.80
N PRO A 176 -5.65 14.56 -2.40
CA PRO A 176 -6.35 14.95 -3.64
C PRO A 176 -7.13 16.26 -3.49
N MET A 177 -7.81 16.46 -2.35
CA MET A 177 -8.56 17.68 -2.06
C MET A 177 -7.62 18.89 -1.92
N LEU A 178 -6.48 18.71 -1.25
CA LEU A 178 -5.45 19.75 -1.12
C LEU A 178 -4.82 20.09 -2.46
N ALA A 179 -4.51 19.10 -3.30
CA ALA A 179 -3.96 19.32 -4.64
C ALA A 179 -4.93 20.13 -5.52
N GLY A 180 -6.22 19.81 -5.46
CA GLY A 180 -7.27 20.59 -6.12
C GLY A 180 -7.37 22.03 -5.58
N LEU A 181 -7.29 22.20 -4.25
CA LEU A 181 -7.35 23.52 -3.62
C LEU A 181 -6.14 24.40 -3.97
N PHE A 182 -4.95 23.82 -4.09
CA PHE A 182 -3.73 24.51 -4.52
C PHE A 182 -3.68 24.74 -6.04
N GLY A 183 -4.65 24.23 -6.81
CA GLY A 183 -4.69 24.37 -8.26
C GLY A 183 -3.53 23.66 -8.97
N PHE A 184 -3.05 22.55 -8.40
CA PHE A 184 -1.95 21.79 -9.01
C PHE A 184 -2.38 21.21 -10.36
N THR A 185 -1.44 21.17 -11.31
CA THR A 185 -1.65 20.44 -12.57
C THR A 185 -1.75 18.94 -12.30
N ALA A 186 -2.29 18.15 -13.24
CA ALA A 186 -2.34 16.69 -13.11
C ALA A 186 -0.94 16.08 -12.87
N ARG A 187 0.09 16.64 -13.51
CA ARG A 187 1.47 16.22 -13.33
C ARG A 187 1.98 16.55 -11.93
N ASP A 188 1.78 17.77 -11.46
CA ASP A 188 2.28 18.21 -10.14
C ASP A 188 1.54 17.48 -9.02
N SER A 189 0.24 17.27 -9.19
CA SER A 189 -0.57 16.45 -8.29
C SER A 189 -0.07 15.01 -8.27
N GLY A 190 0.23 14.42 -9.42
CA GLY A 190 0.83 13.08 -9.50
C GLY A 190 2.18 12.99 -8.79
N VAL A 191 3.05 14.00 -8.94
CA VAL A 191 4.35 14.07 -8.23
C VAL A 191 4.14 14.26 -6.73
N PHE A 192 3.21 15.11 -6.33
CA PHE A 192 2.88 15.38 -4.93
C PHE A 192 2.31 14.14 -4.23
N LEU A 193 1.25 13.53 -4.79
CA LEU A 193 0.65 12.31 -4.26
C LEU A 193 1.66 11.15 -4.26
N GLY A 194 2.37 10.98 -5.39
CA GLY A 194 3.44 9.99 -5.56
C GLY A 194 4.58 10.10 -4.55
N GLY A 195 4.97 11.34 -4.21
CA GLY A 195 6.07 11.60 -3.30
C GLY A 195 5.70 11.57 -1.82
N THR A 196 4.41 11.58 -1.48
CA THR A 196 3.95 11.79 -0.09
C THR A 196 3.03 10.69 0.43
N ILE A 197 2.45 9.85 -0.44
CA ILE A 197 1.70 8.66 -0.02
C ILE A 197 2.63 7.46 -0.04
N HIS A 198 2.69 6.75 1.08
CA HIS A 198 3.72 5.73 1.32
C HIS A 198 3.25 4.29 1.08
N ASP A 199 2.07 4.10 0.48
CA ASP A 199 1.52 2.80 0.08
C ASP A 199 1.07 2.83 -1.38
N VAL A 200 1.52 1.83 -2.16
CA VAL A 200 1.30 1.76 -3.61
C VAL A 200 -0.19 1.67 -3.96
N ALA A 201 -0.98 0.93 -3.20
CA ALA A 201 -2.41 0.82 -3.48
C ALA A 201 -3.13 2.15 -3.20
N GLN A 202 -2.76 2.81 -2.11
CA GLN A 202 -3.37 4.07 -1.69
C GLN A 202 -2.99 5.23 -2.62
N VAL A 203 -1.74 5.30 -3.08
CA VAL A 203 -1.30 6.35 -4.00
C VAL A 203 -1.96 6.21 -5.37
N VAL A 204 -2.14 4.98 -5.86
CA VAL A 204 -2.89 4.72 -7.10
C VAL A 204 -4.35 5.12 -6.94
N GLY A 205 -4.98 4.78 -5.81
CA GLY A 205 -6.35 5.21 -5.52
C GLY A 205 -6.51 6.74 -5.44
N ALA A 206 -5.55 7.43 -4.82
CA ALA A 206 -5.52 8.90 -4.78
C ALA A 206 -5.32 9.50 -6.19
N GLY A 207 -4.44 8.90 -7.00
CA GLY A 207 -4.22 9.28 -8.39
C GLY A 207 -5.49 9.21 -9.23
N PHE A 208 -6.24 8.11 -9.17
CA PHE A 208 -7.51 7.98 -9.89
C PHE A 208 -8.59 8.99 -9.47
N SER A 209 -8.43 9.62 -8.29
CA SER A 209 -9.39 10.63 -7.81
C SER A 209 -9.19 12.00 -8.46
N ILE A 210 -8.04 12.24 -9.11
CA ILE A 210 -7.68 13.53 -9.72
C ILE A 210 -7.60 13.49 -11.26
N GLY A 211 -7.91 12.34 -11.88
CA GLY A 211 -7.87 12.12 -13.33
C GLY A 211 -6.68 11.26 -13.77
#